data_AF-A0A940XWC9-F1
#
_entry.id   AF-A0A940XWC9-F1
#
_cell.length_a   1.000
_cell.length_b   1.000
_cell.length_c   1.000
_cell.angle_alpha   90.00
_cell.angle_beta   90.00
_cell.angle_gamma   90.00
#
_symmetry.space_group_name_H-M   'P 1'
#
loop_
_entity.id
_entity.type
_entity.pdbx_description
1 polymer ?
#
loop_
_entity_poly.entity_id
_entity_poly.type
_entity_poly.pdbx_seq_one_letter_code
_entity_poly.pdbx_strand_id
1 'polypeptide(L)'
;MRQDPPHPLPRNTPRSAAAPETVAPEPGETAGQRNRRLAHIGVAHAQRVLTGRYRLASQQEAFELLRQTSQRFNIKLHTLADAVLHTAAPDTDAELWFPSRARYTPPPLPNLAVDESSRTNHGVVLRNAMRRVLHITETTMGNVQLSEQGMLRMEKHTGLNQEFTDFFAFVRDSTTSCAQSAEQRQQITVKDVAVADVFDDESRHAILQAGSRAAHSVPLVGRKDRVVGIISSHHEQPLSDFTRAQLAALEALGTQVGRWLLWHRHTIVLDALEQLHAAATAQGVEGGDGVQGGQPD
;
A
#
# COMPACT_ATOMS: atom_id res chain seq x y z
N MET A 1 -45.02 -34.84 -24.40
CA MET A 1 -44.69 -33.75 -23.46
C MET A 1 -43.17 -33.72 -23.34
N ARG A 2 -42.49 -32.93 -24.19
CA ARG A 2 -41.03 -32.73 -24.17
C ARG A 2 -40.79 -31.36 -23.52
N GLN A 3 -39.96 -31.32 -22.48
CA GLN A 3 -39.57 -30.07 -21.81
C GLN A 3 -38.32 -29.53 -22.51
N ASP A 4 -38.37 -28.26 -22.93
CA ASP A 4 -37.22 -27.53 -23.48
C ASP A 4 -36.20 -27.21 -22.37
N PRO A 5 -34.89 -27.20 -22.69
CA PRO A 5 -33.85 -26.83 -21.73
C PRO A 5 -33.83 -25.30 -21.49
N PRO A 6 -33.42 -24.84 -20.29
CA PRO A 6 -33.43 -23.41 -19.98
C PRO A 6 -32.32 -22.66 -20.73
N HIS A 7 -32.69 -21.48 -21.22
CA HIS A 7 -31.81 -20.51 -21.88
C HIS A 7 -30.64 -20.10 -20.96
N PRO A 8 -29.39 -20.06 -21.44
CA PRO A 8 -28.27 -19.60 -20.63
C PRO A 8 -28.33 -18.08 -20.44
N LEU A 9 -28.23 -17.64 -19.18
CA LEU A 9 -28.11 -16.23 -18.81
C LEU A 9 -26.88 -15.58 -19.47
N PRO A 10 -26.94 -14.28 -19.82
CA PRO A 10 -25.83 -13.59 -20.46
C PRO A 10 -24.63 -13.56 -19.51
N ARG A 11 -23.48 -14.07 -19.99
CA ARG A 11 -22.19 -13.95 -19.31
C ARG A 11 -21.79 -12.49 -19.29
N ASN A 12 -22.00 -11.82 -18.16
CA ASN A 12 -21.37 -10.54 -17.87
C ASN A 12 -19.87 -10.80 -17.68
N THR A 13 -19.10 -10.74 -18.77
CA THR A 13 -17.65 -10.61 -18.69
C THR A 13 -17.34 -9.30 -17.97
N PRO A 14 -16.66 -9.30 -16.81
CA PRO A 14 -16.16 -8.07 -16.24
C PRO A 14 -15.25 -7.43 -17.28
N ARG A 15 -15.60 -6.22 -17.70
CA ARG A 15 -14.78 -5.35 -18.55
C ARG A 15 -13.37 -5.36 -17.96
N SER A 16 -12.42 -5.93 -18.70
CA SER A 16 -11.01 -5.97 -18.33
C SER A 16 -10.61 -4.59 -17.83
N ALA A 17 -10.33 -4.47 -16.53
CA ALA A 17 -9.66 -3.29 -16.02
C ALA A 17 -8.39 -3.16 -16.84
N ALA A 18 -8.26 -2.08 -17.60
CA ALA A 18 -7.02 -1.78 -18.29
C ALA A 18 -5.90 -1.83 -17.24
N ALA A 19 -4.83 -2.56 -17.54
CA ALA A 19 -3.64 -2.52 -16.71
C ALA A 19 -3.27 -1.05 -16.50
N PRO A 20 -2.95 -0.62 -15.26
CA PRO A 20 -2.62 0.78 -15.01
C PRO A 20 -1.48 1.20 -15.94
N GLU A 21 -1.65 2.35 -16.62
CA GLU A 21 -0.65 2.95 -17.50
C GLU A 21 0.72 2.88 -16.85
N THR A 22 1.62 2.13 -17.48
CA THR A 22 2.93 1.86 -16.93
C THR A 22 3.81 3.07 -17.15
N VAL A 23 3.96 3.91 -16.13
CA VAL A 23 4.92 5.02 -16.19
C VAL A 23 6.33 4.43 -16.14
N ALA A 24 7.02 4.46 -17.26
CA ALA A 24 8.40 4.01 -17.38
C ALA A 24 9.32 4.88 -16.50
N PRO A 25 10.39 4.31 -15.92
CA PRO A 25 11.42 5.10 -15.25
C PRO A 25 12.05 6.08 -16.26
N GLU A 26 12.31 7.31 -15.83
CA GLU A 26 13.06 8.27 -16.66
C GLU A 26 14.57 8.05 -16.50
N PRO A 27 15.40 8.38 -17.50
CA PRO A 27 16.85 8.23 -17.40
C PRO A 27 17.41 9.01 -16.21
N GLY A 28 18.07 8.33 -15.26
CA GLY A 28 18.66 8.93 -14.05
C GLY A 28 17.66 9.28 -12.94
N GLU A 29 16.39 8.88 -13.05
CA GLU A 29 15.38 9.09 -12.01
C GLU A 29 15.56 8.11 -10.85
N THR A 30 15.67 8.66 -9.64
CA THR A 30 15.77 7.86 -8.40
C THR A 30 14.42 7.24 -8.04
N ALA A 31 14.43 6.18 -7.24
CA ALA A 31 13.22 5.60 -6.66
C ALA A 31 12.37 6.59 -5.91
N GLY A 32 13.01 7.38 -5.06
CA GLY A 32 12.36 8.40 -4.27
C GLY A 32 11.72 9.46 -5.17
N GLN A 33 12.38 9.81 -6.28
CA GLN A 33 11.84 10.72 -7.30
C GLN A 33 10.66 10.09 -8.04
N ARG A 34 10.78 8.85 -8.53
CA ARG A 34 9.71 8.13 -9.23
C ARG A 34 8.52 7.84 -8.33
N ASN A 35 8.75 7.40 -7.09
CA ASN A 35 7.70 7.22 -6.08
C ASN A 35 6.94 8.52 -5.84
N ARG A 36 7.67 9.63 -5.69
CA ARG A 36 7.05 10.96 -5.60
C ARG A 36 6.29 11.30 -6.87
N ARG A 37 6.84 11.05 -8.05
CA ARG A 37 6.16 11.31 -9.33
C ARG A 37 4.89 10.50 -9.48
N LEU A 38 4.95 9.19 -9.25
CA LEU A 38 3.78 8.29 -9.29
C LEU A 38 2.74 8.67 -8.24
N ALA A 39 3.18 9.03 -7.02
CA ALA A 39 2.30 9.60 -6.01
C ALA A 39 1.63 10.90 -6.48
N HIS A 40 2.39 11.81 -7.11
CA HIS A 40 1.85 13.06 -7.67
C HIS A 40 0.85 12.80 -8.80
N ILE A 41 1.15 11.87 -9.72
CA ILE A 41 0.24 11.46 -10.80
C ILE A 41 -1.05 10.87 -10.21
N GLY A 42 -0.94 9.96 -9.23
CA GLY A 42 -2.07 9.35 -8.55
C GLY A 42 -2.93 10.38 -7.82
N VAL A 43 -2.31 11.33 -7.12
CA VAL A 43 -3.01 12.42 -6.44
C VAL A 43 -3.72 13.34 -7.44
N ALA A 44 -3.08 13.72 -8.55
CA ALA A 44 -3.70 14.53 -9.60
C ALA A 44 -4.88 13.82 -10.27
N HIS A 45 -4.79 12.50 -10.46
CA HIS A 45 -5.91 11.71 -10.98
C HIS A 45 -7.07 11.66 -9.97
N ALA A 46 -6.77 11.43 -8.68
CA ALA A 46 -7.78 11.45 -7.64
C ALA A 46 -8.48 12.81 -7.54
N GLN A 47 -7.76 13.93 -7.68
CA GLN A 47 -8.34 15.27 -7.74
C GLN A 47 -9.38 15.37 -8.85
N ARG A 48 -9.05 14.96 -10.09
CA ARG A 48 -10.00 14.98 -11.21
C ARG A 48 -11.24 14.13 -10.94
N VAL A 49 -11.06 12.93 -10.39
CA VAL A 49 -12.17 12.05 -10.02
C VAL A 49 -13.08 12.71 -8.98
N LEU A 50 -12.51 13.32 -7.94
CA LEU A 50 -13.27 14.00 -6.89
C LEU A 50 -13.98 15.25 -7.40
N THR A 51 -13.32 16.08 -8.21
CA THR A 51 -13.92 17.25 -8.85
C THR A 51 -15.14 16.85 -9.67
N GLY A 52 -15.04 15.80 -10.49
CA GLY A 52 -16.18 15.29 -11.25
C GLY A 52 -17.28 14.68 -10.38
N ARG A 53 -16.90 13.88 -9.37
CA ARG A 53 -17.83 13.15 -8.51
C ARG A 53 -18.68 14.09 -7.64
N TYR A 54 -18.08 15.13 -7.08
CA TYR A 54 -18.73 16.04 -6.14
C TYR A 54 -19.01 17.42 -6.73
N ARG A 55 -18.78 17.62 -8.03
CA ARG A 55 -18.96 18.91 -8.74
C ARG A 55 -18.21 20.07 -8.05
N LEU A 56 -17.00 19.80 -7.56
CA LEU A 56 -16.17 20.79 -6.89
C LEU A 56 -15.77 21.90 -7.87
N ALA A 57 -15.55 23.11 -7.37
CA ALA A 57 -15.23 24.28 -8.19
C ALA A 57 -13.85 24.16 -8.86
N SER A 58 -12.93 23.39 -8.28
CA SER A 58 -11.58 23.21 -8.82
C SER A 58 -10.89 21.92 -8.36
N GLN A 59 -9.76 21.57 -9.02
CA GLN A 59 -8.85 20.52 -8.54
C GLN A 59 -8.12 20.93 -7.26
N GLN A 60 -7.98 22.24 -6.99
CA GLN A 60 -7.36 22.74 -5.77
C GLN A 60 -8.23 22.45 -4.54
N GLU A 61 -9.55 22.60 -4.67
CA GLU A 61 -10.52 22.23 -3.65
C GLU A 61 -10.50 20.71 -3.38
N ALA A 62 -10.44 19.91 -4.44
CA ALA A 62 -10.27 18.46 -4.33
C ALA A 62 -8.96 18.07 -3.63
N PHE A 63 -7.86 18.77 -3.89
CA PHE A 63 -6.59 18.57 -3.20
C PHE A 63 -6.69 18.91 -1.72
N GLU A 64 -7.33 20.02 -1.38
CA GLU A 64 -7.49 20.44 0.01
C GLU A 64 -8.34 19.45 0.80
N LEU A 65 -9.42 18.94 0.20
CA LEU A 65 -10.24 17.88 0.77
C LEU A 65 -9.42 16.60 1.04
N LEU A 66 -8.60 16.16 0.08
CA LEU A 66 -7.67 15.04 0.25
C LEU A 66 -6.65 15.32 1.37
N ARG A 67 -6.08 16.53 1.41
CA ARG A 67 -5.05 16.95 2.37
C ARG A 67 -5.59 16.95 3.80
N GLN A 68 -6.75 17.57 4.02
CA GLN A 68 -7.40 17.63 5.34
C GLN A 68 -7.77 16.24 5.85
N THR A 69 -8.33 15.40 4.98
CA THR A 69 -8.66 14.01 5.32
C THR A 69 -7.41 13.20 5.64
N SER A 70 -6.37 13.31 4.81
CA SER A 70 -5.07 12.67 5.01
C SER A 70 -4.45 13.04 6.37
N GLN A 71 -4.47 14.33 6.72
CA GLN A 71 -3.95 14.83 8.00
C GLN A 71 -4.77 14.32 9.19
N ARG A 72 -6.11 14.40 9.11
CA ARG A 72 -7.02 13.98 10.18
C ARG A 72 -6.85 12.51 10.55
N PHE A 73 -6.67 11.64 9.56
CA PHE A 73 -6.52 10.20 9.77
C PHE A 73 -5.05 9.76 9.86
N ASN A 74 -4.10 10.68 9.73
CA ASN A 74 -2.66 10.39 9.71
C ASN A 74 -2.29 9.30 8.66
N ILE A 75 -2.88 9.40 7.48
CA ILE A 75 -2.63 8.53 6.32
C ILE A 75 -1.85 9.34 5.29
N LYS A 76 -0.89 8.73 4.59
CA LYS A 76 -0.18 9.42 3.50
C LYS A 76 -1.15 9.81 2.38
N LEU A 77 -1.01 11.03 1.85
CA LEU A 77 -1.92 11.58 0.84
C LEU A 77 -2.09 10.65 -0.38
N HIS A 78 -1.00 10.06 -0.86
CA HIS A 78 -1.05 9.16 -2.01
C HIS A 78 -1.78 7.84 -1.72
N THR A 79 -1.75 7.35 -0.47
CA THR A 79 -2.53 6.18 -0.07
C THR A 79 -4.02 6.48 -0.07
N LEU A 80 -4.41 7.69 0.36
CA LEU A 80 -5.80 8.13 0.27
C LEU A 80 -6.24 8.32 -1.18
N ALA A 81 -5.39 8.94 -2.01
CA ALA A 81 -5.64 9.09 -3.45
C ALA A 81 -5.78 7.73 -4.15
N ASP A 82 -4.90 6.78 -3.87
CA ASP A 82 -5.01 5.40 -4.36
C ASP A 82 -6.35 4.77 -3.97
N ALA A 83 -6.78 4.96 -2.71
CA ALA A 83 -8.06 4.46 -2.23
C ALA A 83 -9.25 5.09 -2.97
N VAL A 84 -9.21 6.39 -3.28
CA VAL A 84 -10.25 7.08 -4.08
C VAL A 84 -10.37 6.48 -5.49
N LEU A 85 -9.24 6.12 -6.10
CA LEU A 85 -9.20 5.60 -7.47
C LEU A 85 -9.67 4.15 -7.58
N HIS A 86 -9.47 3.34 -6.54
CA HIS A 86 -9.71 1.88 -6.60
C HIS A 86 -10.86 1.39 -5.74
N THR A 87 -11.50 2.27 -4.96
CA THR A 87 -12.71 1.94 -4.22
C THR A 87 -13.92 2.35 -5.04
N ALA A 88 -14.91 1.45 -5.15
CA ALA A 88 -16.17 1.77 -5.81
C ALA A 88 -16.76 3.07 -5.23
N ALA A 89 -17.21 3.96 -6.10
CA ALA A 89 -17.82 5.21 -5.69
C ALA A 89 -19.10 4.94 -4.88
N PRO A 90 -19.49 5.86 -3.97
CA PRO A 90 -20.83 5.80 -3.38
C PRO A 90 -21.89 5.94 -4.49
N ASP A 91 -23.08 5.40 -4.24
CA ASP A 91 -24.22 5.65 -5.13
C ASP A 91 -24.52 7.15 -5.22
N THR A 92 -25.14 7.57 -6.31
CA THR A 92 -25.54 8.98 -6.49
C THR A 92 -26.48 9.39 -5.36
N ASP A 93 -26.20 10.53 -4.73
CA ASP A 93 -26.93 11.10 -3.60
C ASP A 93 -26.95 10.23 -2.33
N ALA A 94 -26.09 9.21 -2.23
CA ALA A 94 -25.94 8.46 -1.00
C ALA A 94 -25.41 9.37 0.12
N GLU A 95 -26.00 9.22 1.32
CA GLU A 95 -25.53 9.91 2.54
C GLU A 95 -24.23 9.27 3.07
N LEU A 96 -24.10 7.95 2.91
CA LEU A 96 -22.96 7.16 3.38
C LEU A 96 -22.25 6.48 2.22
N TRP A 97 -20.92 6.44 2.28
CA TRP A 97 -20.12 5.67 1.32
C TRP A 97 -20.24 4.17 1.61
N PHE A 98 -20.22 3.78 2.88
CA PHE A 98 -20.24 2.36 3.25
C PHE A 98 -21.37 2.02 4.25
N PRO A 99 -22.65 2.02 3.82
CA PRO A 99 -23.81 1.89 4.70
C PRO A 99 -23.86 0.57 5.49
N SER A 100 -23.26 -0.51 4.96
CA SER A 100 -23.26 -1.83 5.60
C SER A 100 -21.88 -2.26 6.13
N ARG A 101 -20.94 -1.33 6.32
CA ARG A 101 -19.58 -1.70 6.77
C ARG A 101 -19.54 -1.97 8.28
N ALA A 102 -19.22 -3.22 8.62
CA ALA A 102 -18.86 -3.58 9.99
C ALA A 102 -17.49 -2.98 10.39
N ARG A 103 -17.42 -2.38 11.58
CA ARG A 103 -16.17 -1.89 12.19
C ARG A 103 -15.62 -2.93 13.16
N TYR A 104 -14.32 -3.22 13.03
CA TYR A 104 -13.63 -4.18 13.89
C TYR A 104 -12.51 -3.50 14.66
N THR A 105 -12.17 -4.04 15.83
CA THR A 105 -11.03 -3.57 16.62
C THR A 105 -9.70 -3.90 15.94
N PRO A 106 -8.63 -3.12 16.19
CA PRO A 106 -7.31 -3.40 15.65
C PRO A 106 -6.81 -4.79 16.09
N PRO A 107 -6.35 -5.65 15.15
CA PRO A 107 -5.71 -6.91 15.49
C PRO A 107 -4.58 -6.72 16.51
N PRO A 108 -4.36 -7.69 17.41
CA PRO A 108 -3.28 -7.61 18.38
C PRO A 108 -1.92 -7.65 17.68
N LEU A 109 -0.95 -6.93 18.26
CA LEU A 109 0.44 -6.86 17.80
C LEU A 109 1.40 -7.32 18.91
N PRO A 110 1.30 -8.59 19.38
CA PRO A 110 2.15 -9.07 20.46
C PRO A 110 3.64 -8.98 20.08
N ASN A 111 4.48 -8.80 21.09
CA ASN A 111 5.94 -8.68 20.93
C ASN A 111 6.38 -7.53 20.01
N LEU A 112 5.49 -6.55 19.79
CA LEU A 112 5.80 -5.31 19.09
C LEU A 112 5.72 -4.15 20.08
N ALA A 113 6.74 -3.30 20.11
CA ALA A 113 6.79 -2.13 21.00
C ALA A 113 5.87 -1.00 20.47
N VAL A 114 4.56 -1.20 20.54
CA VAL A 114 3.51 -0.25 20.15
C VAL A 114 2.57 -0.07 21.34
N ASP A 115 2.45 1.16 21.83
CA ASP A 115 1.53 1.53 22.89
C ASP A 115 0.08 1.59 22.37
N GLU A 116 -0.90 1.45 23.26
CA GLU A 116 -2.33 1.42 22.88
C GLU A 116 -2.75 2.65 22.06
N SER A 117 -2.21 3.83 22.39
CA SER A 117 -2.54 5.08 21.69
C SER A 117 -2.05 5.12 20.23
N SER A 118 -0.99 4.38 19.91
CA SER A 118 -0.40 4.31 18.56
C SER A 118 -0.79 3.07 17.76
N ARG A 119 -1.69 2.21 18.28
CA ARG A 119 -2.08 0.95 17.61
C ARG A 119 -2.76 1.14 16.26
N THR A 120 -3.28 2.32 15.97
CA THR A 120 -3.86 2.67 14.66
C THR A 120 -2.86 3.38 13.76
N ASN A 121 -1.68 3.76 14.27
CA ASN A 121 -0.70 4.56 13.56
C ASN A 121 0.18 3.67 12.66
N HIS A 122 -0.09 3.72 11.35
CA HIS A 122 0.64 3.01 10.31
C HIS A 122 2.15 3.17 10.37
N GLY A 123 2.63 4.40 10.52
CA GLY A 123 4.06 4.69 10.57
C GLY A 123 4.75 4.07 11.77
N VAL A 124 4.08 4.07 12.93
CA VAL A 124 4.59 3.49 14.19
C VAL A 124 4.66 1.97 14.10
N VAL A 125 3.60 1.33 13.61
CA VAL A 125 3.55 -0.14 13.49
C VAL A 125 4.61 -0.65 12.53
N LEU A 126 4.72 -0.07 11.33
CA LEU A 126 5.73 -0.50 10.35
C LEU A 126 7.16 -0.30 10.82
N ARG A 127 7.44 0.82 11.49
CA ARG A 127 8.77 1.10 12.05
C ARG A 127 9.15 0.07 13.12
N ASN A 128 8.22 -0.25 14.03
CA ASN A 128 8.47 -1.25 15.06
C ASN A 128 8.56 -2.66 14.49
N ALA A 129 7.78 -2.98 13.44
CA ALA A 129 7.86 -4.27 12.76
C ALA A 129 9.22 -4.46 12.09
N MET A 130 9.69 -3.45 11.35
CA MET A 130 11.03 -3.45 10.76
C MET A 130 12.11 -3.60 11.85
N ARG A 131 12.03 -2.82 12.93
CA ARG A 131 12.98 -2.94 14.05
C ARG A 131 13.00 -4.34 14.66
N ARG A 132 11.84 -4.99 14.78
CA ARG A 132 11.76 -6.36 15.32
C ARG A 132 12.38 -7.38 14.36
N VAL A 133 12.13 -7.27 13.06
CA VAL A 133 12.82 -8.11 12.04
C VAL A 133 14.33 -7.94 12.15
N LEU A 134 14.79 -6.69 12.10
CA LEU A 134 16.22 -6.33 12.18
C LEU A 134 16.89 -6.89 13.44
N HIS A 135 16.20 -6.83 14.58
CA HIS A 135 16.68 -7.40 15.83
C HIS A 135 16.76 -8.94 15.79
N ILE A 136 15.75 -9.63 15.24
CA ILE A 136 15.74 -11.10 15.14
C ILE A 136 16.84 -11.59 14.18
N THR A 137 17.08 -10.85 13.10
CA THR A 137 18.08 -11.19 12.08
C THR A 137 19.44 -10.57 12.35
N GLU A 138 19.63 -9.84 13.45
CA GLU A 138 20.91 -9.27 13.88
C GLU A 138 21.58 -8.34 12.86
N THR A 139 20.80 -7.45 12.24
CA THR A 139 21.32 -6.44 11.29
C THR A 139 20.69 -5.07 11.52
N THR A 140 21.30 -4.04 10.96
CA THR A 140 20.84 -2.64 10.99
C THR A 140 20.29 -2.15 9.63
N MET A 141 20.43 -2.97 8.58
CA MET A 141 20.00 -2.65 7.22
C MET A 141 18.71 -3.37 6.88
N GLY A 142 17.68 -2.64 6.46
CA GLY A 142 16.41 -3.25 6.12
C GLY A 142 15.44 -2.31 5.45
N ASN A 143 14.41 -2.91 4.88
CA ASN A 143 13.36 -2.18 4.19
C ASN A 143 11.98 -2.79 4.41
N VAL A 144 10.96 -1.97 4.16
CA VAL A 144 9.54 -2.35 4.14
C VAL A 144 9.00 -1.96 2.78
N GLN A 145 8.44 -2.93 2.07
CA GLN A 145 7.68 -2.72 0.84
C GLN A 145 6.22 -3.08 1.08
N LEU A 146 5.28 -2.28 0.59
CA LEU A 146 3.85 -2.58 0.67
C LEU A 146 3.30 -2.93 -0.72
N SER A 147 2.34 -3.85 -0.76
CA SER A 147 1.64 -4.18 -2.00
C SER A 147 0.57 -3.14 -2.31
N GLU A 148 0.74 -2.44 -3.42
CA GLU A 148 -0.22 -1.52 -4.02
C GLU A 148 -0.47 -1.96 -5.47
N GLN A 149 -1.71 -2.35 -5.79
CA GLN A 149 -2.13 -2.80 -7.14
C GLN A 149 -1.25 -3.90 -7.77
N GLY A 150 -0.76 -4.85 -6.97
CA GLY A 150 0.11 -5.93 -7.46
C GLY A 150 1.59 -5.54 -7.62
N MET A 151 1.96 -4.30 -7.29
CA MET A 151 3.34 -3.83 -7.26
C MET A 151 3.81 -3.69 -5.81
N LEU A 152 5.07 -4.01 -5.54
CA LEU A 152 5.70 -3.73 -4.26
C LEU A 152 6.32 -2.33 -4.31
N ARG A 153 5.83 -1.44 -3.44
CA ARG A 153 6.35 -0.07 -3.29
C ARG A 153 7.13 0.05 -1.99
N MET A 154 8.34 0.59 -2.09
CA MET A 154 9.15 0.93 -0.91
C MET A 154 8.42 1.95 -0.02
N GLU A 155 8.23 1.60 1.26
CA GLU A 155 7.49 2.39 2.24
C GLU A 155 8.39 2.94 3.36
N LYS A 156 9.39 2.16 3.78
CA LYS A 156 10.41 2.54 4.77
C LYS A 156 11.73 1.81 4.49
N HIS A 157 12.84 2.39 4.88
CA HIS A 157 14.14 1.73 4.89
C HIS A 157 15.04 2.30 5.99
N THR A 158 16.12 1.59 6.29
CA THR A 158 17.21 2.01 7.19
C THR A 158 18.50 1.32 6.77
N GLY A 159 19.65 2.00 6.94
CA GLY A 159 20.97 1.42 6.65
C GLY A 159 21.24 1.09 5.18
N LEU A 160 20.42 1.57 4.25
CA LEU A 160 20.55 1.31 2.80
C LEU A 160 20.87 2.61 2.07
N ASN A 161 21.81 2.56 1.12
CA ASN A 161 22.24 3.72 0.35
C ASN A 161 21.21 4.13 -0.72
N GLN A 162 21.43 5.29 -1.35
CA GLN A 162 20.51 5.84 -2.34
C GLN A 162 20.37 4.92 -3.56
N GLU A 163 21.48 4.37 -4.07
CA GLU A 163 21.50 3.46 -5.22
C GLU A 163 20.65 2.20 -4.99
N PHE A 164 20.72 1.60 -3.80
CA PHE A 164 19.86 0.48 -3.42
C PHE A 164 18.39 0.89 -3.42
N THR A 165 18.08 2.02 -2.79
CA THR A 165 16.70 2.48 -2.73
C THR A 165 16.15 2.74 -4.12
N ASP A 166 17.00 3.24 -5.03
CA ASP A 166 16.71 3.54 -6.44
C ASP A 166 16.38 2.31 -7.25
N PHE A 167 17.21 1.27 -7.09
CA PHE A 167 17.00 0.00 -7.74
C PHE A 167 15.75 -0.74 -7.24
N PHE A 168 15.50 -0.77 -5.92
CA PHE A 168 14.46 -1.61 -5.31
C PHE A 168 13.10 -0.93 -5.08
N ALA A 169 12.85 0.26 -5.63
CA ALA A 169 11.61 0.95 -5.31
C ALA A 169 10.36 0.46 -6.00
N PHE A 170 10.51 -0.15 -7.18
CA PHE A 170 9.44 -0.83 -7.89
C PHE A 170 9.96 -2.17 -8.38
N VAL A 171 9.81 -3.18 -7.55
CA VAL A 171 10.05 -4.54 -7.98
C VAL A 171 8.77 -5.01 -8.67
N ARG A 172 8.75 -4.96 -10.00
CA ARG A 172 7.70 -5.56 -10.83
C ARG A 172 7.98 -7.03 -11.13
N ASP A 173 9.26 -7.38 -11.20
CA ASP A 173 9.70 -8.67 -11.71
C ASP A 173 10.10 -9.63 -10.58
N SER A 174 9.85 -10.92 -10.83
CA SER A 174 10.10 -12.07 -9.94
C SER A 174 11.58 -12.35 -9.64
N THR A 175 12.49 -11.48 -10.09
CA THR A 175 13.95 -11.65 -10.03
C THR A 175 14.59 -11.17 -8.73
N THR A 176 13.79 -10.78 -7.72
CA THR A 176 14.32 -10.38 -6.41
C THR A 176 13.78 -11.28 -5.30
N SER A 177 14.54 -11.45 -4.22
CA SER A 177 14.09 -12.23 -3.04
C SER A 177 12.77 -11.72 -2.47
N CYS A 178 12.54 -10.39 -2.53
CA CYS A 178 11.28 -9.77 -2.16
C CYS A 178 10.15 -10.27 -3.08
N ALA A 179 10.28 -10.15 -4.40
CA ALA A 179 9.24 -10.60 -5.32
C ALA A 179 8.94 -12.10 -5.16
N GLN A 180 9.97 -12.93 -5.02
CA GLN A 180 9.80 -14.36 -4.77
C GLN A 180 9.09 -14.65 -3.44
N SER A 181 9.42 -13.90 -2.38
CA SER A 181 8.74 -14.04 -1.09
C SER A 181 7.26 -13.64 -1.17
N ALA A 182 6.92 -12.61 -1.95
CA ALA A 182 5.53 -12.27 -2.22
C ALA A 182 4.80 -13.36 -3.02
N GLU A 183 5.44 -13.90 -4.06
CA GLU A 183 4.86 -14.91 -4.93
C GLU A 183 4.64 -16.25 -4.22
N GLN A 184 5.69 -16.73 -3.54
CA GLN A 184 5.71 -18.02 -2.84
C GLN A 184 5.06 -17.93 -1.46
N ARG A 185 4.79 -16.72 -0.96
CA ARG A 185 4.15 -16.45 0.34
C ARG A 185 4.90 -17.06 1.52
N GLN A 186 6.20 -17.18 1.38
CA GLN A 186 7.10 -17.76 2.38
C GLN A 186 8.33 -16.89 2.59
N GLN A 187 9.03 -17.15 3.69
CA GLN A 187 10.31 -16.50 3.95
C GLN A 187 11.34 -16.96 2.93
N ILE A 188 12.09 -16.01 2.35
CA ILE A 188 13.16 -16.30 1.38
C ILE A 188 14.48 -15.77 1.92
N THR A 189 15.48 -16.64 1.99
CA THR A 189 16.85 -16.27 2.37
C THR A 189 17.75 -16.39 1.15
N VAL A 190 18.44 -15.29 0.81
CA VAL A 190 19.57 -15.32 -0.11
C VAL A 190 20.85 -15.27 0.71
N LYS A 191 21.57 -16.39 0.75
CA LYS A 191 22.76 -16.58 1.60
C LYS A 191 23.97 -15.78 1.14
N ASP A 192 24.20 -15.66 -0.17
CA ASP A 192 25.23 -14.79 -0.72
C ASP A 192 24.78 -14.21 -2.05
N VAL A 193 24.55 -12.90 -2.07
CA VAL A 193 24.16 -12.12 -3.24
C VAL A 193 25.22 -12.22 -4.33
N ALA A 194 26.49 -12.47 -4.04
CA ALA A 194 27.50 -12.54 -5.10
C ALA A 194 27.34 -13.77 -6.02
N VAL A 195 26.72 -14.85 -5.54
CA VAL A 195 26.64 -16.13 -6.25
C VAL A 195 25.21 -16.66 -6.44
N ALA A 196 24.20 -15.98 -5.88
CA ALA A 196 22.82 -16.45 -5.95
C ALA A 196 22.20 -16.29 -7.34
N ASP A 197 21.70 -17.38 -7.94
CA ASP A 197 21.14 -17.39 -9.31
C ASP A 197 19.85 -16.57 -9.49
N VAL A 198 19.20 -16.15 -8.38
CA VAL A 198 17.95 -15.39 -8.42
C VAL A 198 18.11 -14.01 -9.06
N PHE A 199 19.28 -13.40 -8.95
CA PHE A 199 19.51 -12.02 -9.41
C PHE A 199 20.12 -11.98 -10.82
N ASP A 200 19.58 -11.13 -11.68
CA ASP A 200 20.29 -10.65 -12.85
C ASP A 200 21.52 -9.78 -12.44
N ASP A 201 22.41 -9.51 -13.40
CA ASP A 201 23.66 -8.80 -13.15
C ASP A 201 23.45 -7.38 -12.62
N GLU A 202 22.42 -6.69 -13.10
CA GLU A 202 22.09 -5.33 -12.67
C GLU A 202 21.61 -5.30 -11.22
N SER A 203 20.68 -6.19 -10.87
CA SER A 203 20.18 -6.37 -9.50
C SER A 203 21.28 -6.76 -8.55
N ARG A 204 22.14 -7.70 -8.96
CA ARG A 204 23.28 -8.13 -8.15
C ARG A 204 24.22 -6.97 -7.88
N HIS A 205 24.56 -6.20 -8.91
CA HIS A 205 25.45 -5.05 -8.78
C HIS A 205 24.88 -4.02 -7.81
N ALA A 206 23.62 -3.64 -7.96
CA ALA A 206 22.96 -2.67 -7.08
C ALA A 206 22.90 -3.13 -5.61
N ILE A 207 22.58 -4.40 -5.35
CA ILE A 207 22.55 -4.96 -3.98
C ILE A 207 23.96 -4.95 -3.36
N LEU A 208 24.98 -5.33 -4.13
CA LEU A 208 26.36 -5.37 -3.64
C LEU A 208 26.93 -3.97 -3.37
N GLN A 209 26.66 -2.98 -4.24
CA GLN A 209 27.05 -1.58 -4.01
C GLN A 209 26.41 -0.99 -2.76
N ALA A 210 25.22 -1.47 -2.39
CA ALA A 210 24.56 -1.13 -1.14
C ALA A 210 25.22 -1.69 0.12
N GLY A 211 26.24 -2.53 -0.04
CA GLY A 211 26.85 -3.29 1.05
C GLY A 211 26.05 -4.52 1.47
N SER A 212 25.02 -4.94 0.72
CA SER A 212 24.25 -6.14 1.05
C SER A 212 24.86 -7.37 0.39
N ARG A 213 25.48 -8.23 1.21
CA ARG A 213 25.99 -9.56 0.81
C ARG A 213 24.97 -10.67 1.00
N ALA A 214 23.96 -10.48 1.82
CA ALA A 214 22.86 -11.41 1.96
C ALA A 214 21.56 -10.67 2.29
N ALA A 215 20.43 -11.36 2.08
CA ALA A 215 19.12 -10.80 2.36
C ALA A 215 18.16 -11.87 2.89
N HIS A 216 17.24 -11.45 3.74
CA HIS A 216 16.13 -12.28 4.21
C HIS A 216 14.82 -11.52 4.13
N SER A 217 13.86 -12.07 3.39
CA SER A 217 12.56 -11.44 3.11
C SER A 217 11.44 -12.15 3.87
N VAL A 218 10.68 -11.38 4.64
CA VAL A 218 9.55 -11.84 5.45
C VAL A 218 8.25 -11.31 4.85
N PRO A 219 7.35 -12.18 4.35
CA PRO A 219 6.09 -11.73 3.80
C PRO A 219 5.13 -11.28 4.90
N LEU A 220 4.43 -10.18 4.66
CA LEU A 220 3.36 -9.68 5.52
C LEU A 220 2.03 -10.25 5.02
N VAL A 221 1.58 -11.33 5.64
CA VAL A 221 0.43 -12.11 5.16
C VAL A 221 -0.86 -11.68 5.86
N GLY A 222 -1.83 -11.21 5.08
CA GLY A 222 -3.18 -10.87 5.53
C GLY A 222 -4.10 -12.09 5.63
N ARG A 223 -5.43 -11.86 5.60
CA ARG A 223 -6.41 -12.95 5.49
C ARG A 223 -6.39 -13.55 4.08
N LYS A 224 -6.80 -14.82 3.95
CA LYS A 224 -6.83 -15.58 2.69
C LYS A 224 -5.46 -15.65 1.98
N ASP A 225 -4.39 -15.70 2.77
CA ASP A 225 -3.00 -15.83 2.30
C ASP A 225 -2.56 -14.74 1.31
N ARG A 226 -3.20 -13.56 1.37
CA ARG A 226 -2.81 -12.43 0.55
C ARG A 226 -1.61 -11.74 1.17
N VAL A 227 -0.49 -11.69 0.45
CA VAL A 227 0.66 -10.85 0.83
C VAL A 227 0.28 -9.38 0.61
N VAL A 228 0.36 -8.59 1.67
CA VAL A 228 0.07 -7.14 1.66
C VAL A 228 1.32 -6.28 1.77
N GLY A 229 2.49 -6.91 1.92
CA GLY A 229 3.79 -6.25 1.94
C GLY A 229 4.89 -7.25 2.32
N ILE A 230 6.11 -6.74 2.42
CA ILE A 230 7.32 -7.49 2.77
C ILE A 230 8.17 -6.62 3.69
N ILE A 231 8.84 -7.26 4.65
CA ILE A 231 9.96 -6.66 5.36
C ILE A 231 11.20 -7.47 5.03
N SER A 232 12.24 -6.81 4.53
CA SER A 232 13.51 -7.45 4.19
C SER A 232 14.63 -6.95 5.08
N SER A 233 15.47 -7.85 5.58
CA SER A 233 16.72 -7.54 6.23
C SER A 233 17.89 -7.80 5.29
N HIS A 234 18.90 -6.95 5.37
CA HIS A 234 20.09 -6.98 4.53
C HIS A 234 21.33 -7.11 5.40
N HIS A 235 22.34 -7.84 4.95
CA HIS A 235 23.50 -8.20 5.76
C HIS A 235 24.79 -7.87 5.03
N GLU A 236 25.77 -7.32 5.74
CA GLU A 236 27.09 -6.98 5.19
C GLU A 236 27.94 -8.21 4.87
N GLN A 237 27.57 -9.37 5.42
CA GLN A 237 28.24 -10.65 5.22
C GLN A 237 27.26 -11.71 4.72
N PRO A 238 27.75 -12.76 4.03
CA PRO A 238 26.94 -13.93 3.73
C PRO A 238 26.27 -14.50 4.98
N LEU A 239 25.03 -14.96 4.83
CA LEU A 239 24.22 -15.48 5.94
C LEU A 239 24.45 -16.98 6.16
N SER A 240 24.61 -17.33 7.44
CA SER A 240 24.36 -18.69 7.94
C SER A 240 22.85 -18.96 8.03
N ASP A 241 22.47 -20.22 8.24
CA ASP A 241 21.06 -20.57 8.43
C ASP A 241 20.49 -19.97 9.71
N PHE A 242 19.28 -19.40 9.61
CA PHE A 242 18.52 -18.98 10.79
C PHE A 242 18.05 -20.20 11.58
N THR A 243 18.03 -20.05 12.90
CA THR A 243 17.44 -21.08 13.78
C THR A 243 15.95 -21.21 13.52
N ARG A 244 15.39 -22.39 13.83
CA ARG A 244 13.93 -22.63 13.77
C ARG A 244 13.14 -21.62 14.60
N ALA A 245 13.68 -21.20 15.75
CA ALA A 245 13.05 -20.20 16.61
C ALA A 245 13.01 -18.81 15.95
N GLN A 246 14.09 -18.39 15.27
CA GLN A 246 14.11 -17.12 14.52
C GLN A 246 13.09 -17.15 13.39
N LEU A 247 13.09 -18.20 12.55
CA LEU A 247 12.14 -18.33 11.43
C LEU A 247 10.68 -18.32 11.91
N ALA A 248 10.37 -19.04 13.00
CA ALA A 248 9.02 -19.05 13.58
C ALA A 248 8.62 -17.67 14.14
N ALA A 249 9.56 -16.94 14.76
CA ALA A 249 9.30 -15.58 15.25
C ALA A 249 9.05 -14.59 14.11
N LEU A 250 9.79 -14.70 13.00
CA LEU A 250 9.60 -13.88 11.79
C LEU A 250 8.27 -14.20 11.11
N GLU A 251 7.88 -15.46 11.01
CA GLU A 251 6.59 -15.88 10.44
C GLU A 251 5.40 -15.32 11.26
N ALA A 252 5.46 -15.46 12.59
CA ALA A 252 4.44 -14.92 13.49
C ALA A 252 4.34 -13.39 13.36
N LEU A 253 5.48 -12.70 13.27
CA LEU A 253 5.54 -11.27 13.04
C LEU A 253 4.95 -10.86 11.68
N GLY A 254 5.29 -11.57 10.61
CA GLY A 254 4.76 -11.33 9.27
C GLY A 254 3.24 -11.48 9.22
N THR A 255 2.72 -12.54 9.86
CA THR A 255 1.28 -12.81 9.95
C THR A 255 0.53 -11.75 10.75
N GLN A 256 1.01 -11.35 11.93
CA GLN A 256 0.31 -10.36 12.74
C GLN A 256 0.31 -8.97 12.09
N VAL A 257 1.43 -8.55 11.49
CA VAL A 257 1.54 -7.26 10.83
C VAL A 257 0.74 -7.26 9.53
N GLY A 258 0.73 -8.35 8.77
CA GLY A 258 -0.10 -8.49 7.57
C GLY A 258 -1.60 -8.41 7.88
N ARG A 259 -2.07 -9.07 8.95
CA ARG A 259 -3.45 -8.94 9.45
C ARG A 259 -3.78 -7.51 9.88
N TRP A 260 -2.87 -6.86 10.60
CA TRP A 260 -3.03 -5.48 11.02
C TRP A 260 -3.10 -4.51 9.84
N LEU A 261 -2.22 -4.66 8.83
CA LEU A 261 -2.22 -3.85 7.62
C LEU A 261 -3.53 -4.00 6.83
N LEU A 262 -4.03 -5.22 6.72
CA LEU A 262 -5.31 -5.48 6.07
C LEU A 262 -6.47 -4.82 6.82
N TRP A 263 -6.47 -4.88 8.16
CA TRP A 263 -7.44 -4.17 8.99
C TRP A 263 -7.32 -2.65 8.81
N HIS A 264 -6.11 -2.09 8.82
CA HIS A 264 -5.89 -0.66 8.64
C HIS A 264 -6.45 -0.18 7.29
N ARG A 265 -6.21 -0.94 6.21
CA ARG A 265 -6.73 -0.65 4.87
C ARG A 265 -8.26 -0.73 4.79
N HIS A 266 -8.91 -1.65 5.50
CA HIS A 266 -10.36 -1.82 5.44
C HIS A 266 -11.15 -1.07 6.51
N THR A 267 -10.47 -0.49 7.50
CA THR A 267 -11.11 0.28 8.56
C THR A 267 -10.69 1.74 8.43
N ILE A 268 -9.43 2.05 8.74
CA ILE A 268 -8.94 3.45 8.84
C ILE A 268 -8.98 4.17 7.50
N VAL A 269 -8.55 3.51 6.41
CA VAL A 269 -8.60 4.14 5.07
C VAL A 269 -10.04 4.30 4.58
N LEU A 270 -10.94 3.36 4.90
CA LEU A 270 -12.34 3.49 4.50
C LEU A 270 -13.12 4.46 5.39
N ASP A 271 -12.73 4.64 6.66
CA ASP A 271 -13.22 5.73 7.52
C ASP A 271 -12.79 7.10 6.95
N ALA A 272 -11.56 7.18 6.41
CA ALA A 272 -11.09 8.38 5.74
C ALA A 272 -11.88 8.70 4.47
N LEU A 273 -12.20 7.69 3.64
CA LEU A 273 -13.08 7.88 2.48
C LEU A 273 -14.48 8.32 2.89
N GLU A 274 -15.08 7.71 3.92
CA GLU A 274 -16.38 8.11 4.46
C GLU A 274 -16.39 9.60 4.88
N GLN A 275 -15.38 10.03 5.64
CA GLN A 275 -15.25 11.42 6.06
C GLN A 275 -15.03 12.38 4.88
N LEU A 276 -14.25 11.94 3.88
CA LEU A 276 -14.02 12.70 2.66
C LEU A 276 -15.34 12.95 1.92
N HIS A 277 -16.18 11.92 1.82
CA HIS A 277 -17.49 12.02 1.19
C HIS A 277 -18.42 12.96 1.96
N ALA A 278 -18.52 12.80 3.28
CA ALA A 278 -19.35 13.67 4.12
C ALA A 278 -18.91 15.14 4.05
N ALA A 279 -17.61 15.41 3.99
CA ALA A 279 -17.09 16.77 3.85
C ALA A 279 -17.38 17.36 2.46
N ALA A 280 -17.27 16.55 1.40
CA ALA A 280 -17.57 17.00 0.04
C ALA A 280 -19.05 17.29 -0.18
N THR A 281 -19.95 16.48 0.39
CA THR A 281 -21.39 16.68 0.26
C THR A 281 -21.88 17.88 1.06
N ALA A 282 -21.31 18.14 2.24
CA ALA A 282 -21.60 19.34 3.02
C ALA A 282 -21.23 20.64 2.27
N GLN A 283 -20.09 20.67 1.58
CA GLN A 283 -19.64 21.83 0.78
C GLN A 283 -20.55 22.09 -0.43
N GLY A 284 -21.15 21.05 -1.01
CA GLY A 284 -22.09 21.19 -2.13
C GLY A 284 -23.46 21.77 -1.74
N VAL A 285 -23.86 21.65 -0.48
CA VAL A 285 -25.14 22.19 0.03
C VAL A 285 -25.02 23.69 0.33
N GLU A 286 -23.89 24.15 0.87
CA GLU A 286 -23.68 25.57 1.19
C GLU A 286 -23.53 26.48 -0.05
N GLY A 287 -23.17 25.93 -1.21
CA GLY A 287 -23.06 26.66 -2.47
C GLY A 287 -24.38 26.85 -3.24
N GLY A 288 -25.49 26.24 -2.79
CA GLY A 288 -26.77 26.17 -3.50
C GLY A 288 -27.82 27.23 -3.13
N ASP A 289 -27.70 27.89 -1.97
CA ASP A 289 -28.76 28.75 -1.40
C ASP A 289 -28.56 30.26 -1.64
N GLY A 290 -27.85 30.63 -2.70
CA GLY A 290 -27.49 32.03 -3.01
C GLY A 290 -28.42 32.81 -3.94
N VAL A 291 -29.61 32.30 -4.33
CA VAL A 291 -30.50 33.03 -5.26
C VAL A 291 -31.98 32.89 -4.88
N GLN A 292 -32.50 33.85 -4.09
CA GLN A 292 -33.90 34.31 -4.04
C GLN A 292 -33.99 35.53 -3.09
N GLY A 293 -34.58 36.67 -3.42
CA GLY A 293 -35.32 37.07 -4.62
C GLY A 293 -35.41 38.59 -4.71
N GLY A 294 -35.33 39.10 -5.93
CA GLY A 294 -35.68 40.49 -6.24
C GLY A 294 -37.20 40.67 -6.21
N GLN A 295 -37.65 41.67 -5.45
CA GLN A 295 -39.01 42.20 -5.50
C GLN A 295 -39.31 42.77 -6.89
N PRO A 296 -40.52 42.57 -7.43
CA PRO A 296 -41.06 43.46 -8.44
C PRO A 296 -41.79 44.64 -7.80
N ASP A 297 -41.65 45.80 -8.43
CA ASP A 297 -42.40 47.04 -8.20
C ASP A 297 -43.91 46.88 -8.45
#